data_AF-A0A1S6U759-F1
#
_entry.id   AF-A0A1S6U759-F1
#
_cell.length_a   1.000
_cell.length_b   1.000
_cell.length_c   1.000
_cell.angle_alpha   90.00
_cell.angle_beta   90.00
_cell.angle_gamma   90.00
#
_symmetry.space_group_name_H-M   'P 1'
#
loop_
_entity.id
_entity.type
_entity.pdbx_description
1 polymer ?
#
loop_
_entity_poly.entity_id
_entity_poly.type
_entity_poly.pdbx_seq_one_letter_code
_entity_poly.pdbx_strand_id
1 'polypeptide(L)'
;MKKGFGLLIAIIFVVTIASLGAVALKLSVGTAKQTGDVYVREQGEILLRSFAEYTMLNILTHDFNVDCLEKVEGWHRPDLTIKDKEHPAFITSSKIKYFGNIGKCKGVPVTTKYTQGTVMIDIFVEYVDSLNKTKDDKYKISEKYPVRLHKRIIQKI
;
A
#
# COMPACT_ATOMS: atom_id res chain seq x y z
N MET A 1 61.80 -8.99 24.64
CA MET A 1 60.41 -9.51 24.63
C MET A 1 59.30 -8.45 24.65
N LYS A 2 59.57 -7.13 24.73
CA LYS A 2 58.49 -6.10 24.75
C LYS A 2 57.96 -5.67 23.36
N LYS A 3 58.75 -5.86 22.29
CA LYS A 3 58.38 -5.40 20.93
C LYS A 3 57.37 -6.31 20.20
N GLY A 4 57.39 -7.62 20.44
CA GLY A 4 56.43 -8.57 19.85
C GLY A 4 55.03 -8.50 20.47
N PHE A 5 54.95 -8.25 21.78
CA PHE A 5 53.66 -8.12 22.48
C PHE A 5 52.90 -6.85 22.08
N GLY A 6 53.62 -5.74 21.83
CA GLY A 6 53.01 -4.51 21.29
C GLY A 6 52.44 -4.68 19.88
N LEU A 7 53.13 -5.44 19.01
CA LEU A 7 52.64 -5.76 17.67
C LEU A 7 51.37 -6.62 17.71
N LEU A 8 51.34 -7.62 18.61
CA LEU A 8 50.18 -8.51 18.77
C LEU A 8 48.94 -7.76 19.28
N ILE A 9 49.11 -6.85 20.26
CA ILE A 9 48.02 -5.99 20.73
C ILE A 9 47.52 -5.05 19.63
N ALA A 10 48.41 -4.47 18.82
CA ALA A 10 48.02 -3.59 17.72
C ALA A 10 47.17 -4.33 16.67
N ILE A 11 47.53 -5.57 16.33
CA ILE A 11 46.75 -6.40 15.40
C ILE A 11 45.36 -6.69 15.97
N ILE A 12 45.27 -7.10 17.25
CA ILE A 12 43.99 -7.36 17.90
C ILE A 12 43.12 -6.10 17.89
N PHE A 13 43.70 -4.94 18.19
CA PHE A 13 42.98 -3.67 18.22
C PHE A 13 42.42 -3.27 16.85
N VAL A 14 43.21 -3.45 15.78
CA VAL A 14 42.75 -3.21 14.41
C VAL A 14 41.62 -4.16 14.04
N VAL A 15 41.72 -5.45 14.39
CA VAL A 15 40.67 -6.44 14.13
C VAL A 15 39.38 -6.11 14.88
N THR A 16 39.46 -5.64 16.13
CA THR A 16 38.27 -5.24 16.90
C THR A 16 37.61 -3.99 16.34
N ILE A 17 38.39 -3.01 15.87
CA ILE A 17 37.82 -1.81 15.23
C ILE A 17 37.17 -2.19 13.90
N ALA A 18 37.83 -3.06 13.12
CA ALA A 18 37.30 -3.50 11.84
C ALA A 18 35.97 -4.28 12.00
N SER A 19 35.88 -5.15 13.02
CA SER A 19 34.65 -5.90 13.28
C SER A 19 33.52 -5.00 13.78
N LEU A 20 33.81 -4.04 14.67
CA LEU A 20 32.85 -3.04 15.12
C LEU A 20 32.35 -2.17 13.97
N GLY A 21 33.25 -1.72 13.09
CA GLY A 21 32.89 -0.96 11.90
C GLY A 21 32.00 -1.74 10.94
N ALA A 22 32.30 -3.03 10.72
CA ALA A 22 31.47 -3.90 9.89
C ALA A 22 30.07 -4.12 10.48
N VAL A 23 29.95 -4.29 11.80
CA VAL A 23 28.65 -4.40 12.48
C VAL A 23 27.87 -3.09 12.39
N ALA A 24 28.52 -1.95 12.64
CA ALA A 24 27.88 -0.64 12.54
C ALA A 24 27.32 -0.39 11.14
N LEU A 25 28.09 -0.67 10.09
CA LEU A 25 27.63 -0.56 8.70
C LEU A 25 26.43 -1.47 8.41
N LYS A 26 26.47 -2.74 8.86
CA LYS A 26 25.35 -3.67 8.68
C LYS A 26 24.08 -3.18 9.36
N LEU A 27 24.21 -2.64 10.58
CA LEU A 27 23.09 -2.06 11.31
C LEU A 27 22.53 -0.82 10.60
N SER A 28 23.37 0.13 10.20
CA SER A 28 22.92 1.33 9.48
C SER A 28 22.18 1.00 8.18
N VAL A 29 22.70 0.05 7.39
CA VAL A 29 22.03 -0.38 6.15
C VAL A 29 20.71 -1.09 6.46
N GLY A 30 20.67 -1.92 7.50
CA GLY A 30 19.45 -2.60 7.95
C GLY A 30 18.37 -1.62 8.39
N THR A 31 18.73 -0.67 9.26
CA THR A 31 17.82 0.38 9.75
C THR A 31 17.30 1.25 8.61
N ALA A 32 18.17 1.70 7.68
CA ALA A 32 17.74 2.51 6.55
C ALA A 32 16.72 1.79 5.66
N LYS A 33 16.90 0.49 5.40
CA LYS A 33 15.93 -0.32 4.67
C LYS A 33 14.61 -0.45 5.42
N GLN A 34 14.68 -0.79 6.71
CA GLN A 34 13.48 -0.94 7.54
C GLN A 34 12.68 0.36 7.63
N THR A 35 13.34 1.51 7.78
CA THR A 35 12.67 2.82 7.78
C THR A 35 11.99 3.10 6.44
N GLY A 36 12.63 2.76 5.32
CA GLY A 36 12.02 2.88 4.00
C GLY A 36 10.77 2.00 3.83
N ASP A 37 10.83 0.74 4.26
CA ASP A 37 9.69 -0.19 4.18
C ASP A 37 8.51 0.30 5.03
N VAL A 38 8.79 0.76 6.26
CA VAL A 38 7.77 1.33 7.16
C VAL A 38 7.16 2.58 6.54
N TYR A 39 7.97 3.47 5.96
CA TYR A 39 7.48 4.69 5.33
C TYR A 39 6.49 4.41 4.20
N VAL A 40 6.82 3.51 3.27
CA VAL A 40 5.92 3.15 2.15
C VAL A 40 4.64 2.50 2.65
N ARG A 41 4.72 1.70 3.72
CA ARG A 41 3.55 1.09 4.34
C ARG A 41 2.63 2.14 4.97
N GLU A 42 3.16 3.08 5.74
CA GLU A 42 2.39 4.16 6.37
C GLU A 42 1.72 5.06 5.32
N GLN A 43 2.43 5.39 4.23
CA GLN A 43 1.83 6.09 3.10
C GLN A 43 0.65 5.31 2.50
N GLY A 44 0.81 3.99 2.32
CA GLY A 44 -0.26 3.12 1.86
C GLY A 44 -1.46 3.09 2.81
N GLU A 45 -1.23 3.10 4.13
CA GLU A 45 -2.31 3.11 5.12
C GLU A 45 -3.09 4.42 5.14
N ILE A 46 -2.40 5.56 5.02
CA ILE A 46 -3.05 6.87 4.88
C ILE A 46 -3.89 6.90 3.61
N LEU A 47 -3.31 6.43 2.51
CA LEU A 47 -3.99 6.36 1.22
C LEU A 47 -5.23 5.46 1.26
N LEU A 48 -5.15 4.32 1.94
CA LEU A 48 -6.27 3.40 2.14
C LEU A 48 -7.45 4.08 2.85
N ARG A 49 -7.18 4.91 3.85
CA ARG A 49 -8.21 5.67 4.58
C ARG A 49 -8.80 6.79 3.72
N SER A 50 -7.95 7.57 3.06
CA SER A 50 -8.41 8.64 2.16
C SER A 50 -9.25 8.10 1.00
N PHE A 51 -8.83 6.98 0.41
CA PHE A 51 -9.57 6.35 -0.69
C PHE A 51 -10.88 5.71 -0.21
N ALA A 52 -10.97 5.29 1.05
CA ALA A 52 -12.21 4.85 1.66
C ALA A 52 -13.24 5.99 1.74
N GLU A 53 -12.81 7.16 2.22
CA GLU A 53 -13.65 8.35 2.29
C GLU A 53 -14.06 8.82 0.90
N TYR A 54 -13.13 8.80 -0.06
CA TYR A 54 -13.43 9.11 -1.46
C TYR A 54 -14.43 8.13 -2.07
N THR A 55 -14.28 6.83 -1.82
CA THR A 55 -15.24 5.82 -2.29
C THR A 55 -16.61 6.04 -1.64
N MET A 56 -16.66 6.33 -0.34
CA MET A 56 -17.90 6.64 0.37
C MET A 56 -18.59 7.87 -0.23
N LEU A 57 -17.83 8.94 -0.50
CA LEU A 57 -18.36 10.14 -1.13
C LEU A 57 -18.97 9.81 -2.49
N ASN A 58 -18.29 9.03 -3.31
CA ASN A 58 -18.83 8.59 -4.61
C ASN A 58 -20.12 7.79 -4.45
N ILE A 59 -20.22 6.91 -3.46
CA ILE A 59 -21.46 6.16 -3.18
C ILE A 59 -22.59 7.12 -2.78
N LEU A 60 -22.32 8.12 -1.94
CA LEU A 60 -23.34 9.06 -1.47
C LEU A 60 -23.82 10.03 -2.55
N THR A 61 -22.96 10.39 -3.51
CA THR A 61 -23.30 11.29 -4.62
C THR A 61 -23.85 10.56 -5.85
N HIS A 62 -23.79 9.22 -5.87
CA HIS A 62 -24.26 8.43 -7.00
C HIS A 62 -25.78 8.27 -7.00
N ASP A 63 -26.39 8.34 -8.19
CA ASP A 63 -27.82 8.09 -8.36
C ASP A 63 -28.07 6.61 -8.70
N PHE A 64 -28.47 5.84 -7.68
CA PHE A 64 -28.79 4.41 -7.79
C PHE A 64 -30.05 4.08 -8.62
N ASN A 65 -30.77 5.10 -9.11
CA ASN A 65 -31.90 4.90 -10.02
C ASN A 65 -31.46 4.82 -11.48
N VAL A 66 -30.23 5.25 -11.80
CA VAL A 66 -29.67 5.24 -13.15
C VAL A 66 -28.72 4.06 -13.34
N ASP A 67 -27.70 3.95 -12.48
CA ASP A 67 -26.64 2.95 -12.59
C ASP A 67 -26.15 2.46 -11.20
N CYS A 68 -25.32 1.41 -11.20
CA CYS A 68 -24.78 0.78 -10.01
C CYS A 68 -23.26 0.91 -9.96
N LEU A 69 -22.74 1.48 -8.87
CA LEU A 69 -21.32 1.69 -8.69
C LEU A 69 -20.61 0.40 -8.20
N GLU A 70 -20.05 -0.39 -9.11
CA GLU A 70 -19.38 -1.64 -8.72
C GLU A 70 -17.91 -1.46 -8.30
N LYS A 71 -17.23 -0.46 -8.88
CA LYS A 71 -15.79 -0.28 -8.73
C LYS A 71 -15.39 1.18 -8.82
N VAL A 72 -14.46 1.61 -7.97
CA VAL A 72 -13.76 2.89 -8.09
C VAL A 72 -12.26 2.59 -8.15
N GLU A 73 -11.55 3.24 -9.05
CA GLU A 73 -10.10 3.11 -9.19
C GLU A 73 -9.42 4.47 -9.10
N GLY A 74 -8.20 4.48 -8.60
CA GLY A 74 -7.38 5.68 -8.52
C GLY A 74 -5.90 5.36 -8.72
N TRP A 75 -5.20 6.30 -9.35
CA TRP A 75 -3.76 6.22 -9.58
C TRP A 75 -3.08 7.37 -8.86
N HIS A 76 -2.12 7.05 -7.99
CA HIS A 76 -1.53 8.02 -7.09
C HIS A 76 -0.04 8.16 -7.38
N ARG A 77 0.37 9.40 -7.65
CA ARG A 77 1.75 9.78 -7.92
C ARG A 77 2.36 10.39 -6.65
N PRO A 78 3.56 9.99 -6.24
CA PRO A 78 4.27 10.62 -5.14
C PRO A 78 4.93 11.94 -5.58
N ASP A 79 5.10 12.18 -6.89
CA ASP A 79 5.72 13.37 -7.46
C ASP A 79 4.82 14.00 -8.53
N LEU A 80 4.48 15.28 -8.32
CA LEU A 80 3.66 16.09 -9.21
C LEU A 80 4.47 16.80 -10.31
N THR A 81 5.80 16.72 -10.27
CA THR A 81 6.69 17.49 -11.15
C THR A 81 7.03 16.79 -12.47
N ILE A 82 6.82 15.47 -12.56
CA ILE A 82 7.10 14.68 -13.77
C ILE A 82 5.84 14.67 -14.66
N LYS A 83 5.84 15.52 -15.68
CA LYS A 83 4.66 15.75 -16.52
C LYS A 83 4.33 14.66 -17.55
N ASP A 84 5.23 13.73 -17.89
CA ASP A 84 5.07 13.04 -19.18
C ASP A 84 5.09 11.51 -19.20
N LYS A 85 5.02 10.80 -18.06
CA LYS A 85 4.79 9.35 -18.07
C LYS A 85 3.92 8.88 -16.90
N GLU A 86 2.93 8.04 -17.20
CA GLU A 86 2.04 7.38 -16.24
C GLU A 86 2.80 6.40 -15.35
N HIS A 87 3.46 6.93 -14.34
CA HIS A 87 4.21 6.12 -13.39
C HIS A 87 3.58 6.25 -12.00
N PRO A 88 2.44 5.58 -11.73
CA PRO A 88 1.86 5.57 -10.39
C PRO A 88 2.80 4.80 -9.44
N ALA A 89 2.98 5.30 -8.22
CA ALA A 89 3.65 4.53 -7.18
C ALA A 89 2.64 3.68 -6.40
N PHE A 90 1.41 4.17 -6.28
CA PHE A 90 0.32 3.44 -5.65
C PHE A 90 -0.90 3.36 -6.57
N ILE A 91 -1.52 2.19 -6.56
CA ILE A 91 -2.82 1.94 -7.21
C ILE A 91 -3.83 1.65 -6.12
N THR A 92 -4.97 2.32 -6.20
CA THR A 92 -6.10 2.08 -5.33
C THR A 92 -7.26 1.52 -6.14
N SER A 93 -7.92 0.50 -5.61
CA SER A 93 -9.14 -0.06 -6.19
C SER A 93 -10.11 -0.41 -5.09
N SER A 94 -11.38 -0.03 -5.26
CA SER A 94 -12.48 -0.49 -4.42
C SER A 94 -13.39 -1.42 -5.21
N LYS A 95 -13.89 -2.45 -4.54
CA LYS A 95 -14.95 -3.32 -5.01
C LYS A 95 -16.14 -3.15 -4.08
N ILE A 96 -17.28 -2.81 -4.66
CA ILE A 96 -18.48 -2.49 -3.91
C ILE A 96 -19.49 -3.61 -4.14
N LYS A 97 -20.04 -4.13 -3.04
CA LYS A 97 -21.09 -5.15 -3.06
C LYS A 97 -22.30 -4.65 -2.28
N TYR A 98 -23.47 -4.77 -2.90
CA TYR A 98 -24.74 -4.35 -2.36
C TYR A 98 -25.50 -5.54 -1.76
N PHE A 99 -26.20 -5.31 -0.65
CA PHE A 99 -27.10 -6.27 -0.03
C PHE A 99 -28.54 -5.76 -0.14
N GLY A 100 -29.38 -6.56 -0.80
CA GLY A 100 -30.75 -6.21 -1.17
C GLY A 100 -30.82 -5.31 -2.41
N ASN A 101 -32.03 -4.82 -2.68
CA ASN A 101 -32.26 -3.91 -3.81
C ASN A 101 -32.15 -2.45 -3.34
N ILE A 102 -31.32 -1.69 -4.04
CA ILE A 102 -31.15 -0.24 -3.86
C ILE A 102 -31.43 0.41 -5.21
N GLY A 103 -32.53 1.16 -5.32
CA GLY A 103 -32.97 1.69 -6.62
C GLY A 103 -33.14 0.57 -7.65
N LYS A 104 -32.42 0.66 -8.78
CA LYS A 104 -32.39 -0.39 -9.82
C LYS A 104 -31.32 -1.46 -9.60
N CYS A 105 -30.44 -1.27 -8.63
CA CYS A 105 -29.34 -2.17 -8.34
C CYS A 105 -29.83 -3.42 -7.60
N LYS A 106 -29.63 -4.57 -8.22
CA LYS A 106 -29.92 -5.88 -7.62
C LYS A 106 -28.67 -6.41 -6.94
N GLY A 107 -28.62 -6.25 -5.62
CA GLY A 107 -27.57 -6.82 -4.78
C GLY A 107 -27.80 -8.28 -4.43
N VAL A 108 -26.99 -8.78 -3.51
CA VAL A 108 -27.18 -10.11 -2.91
C VAL A 108 -28.53 -10.14 -2.20
N PRO A 109 -29.42 -11.11 -2.47
CA PRO A 109 -30.73 -11.17 -1.85
C PRO A 109 -30.59 -11.33 -0.33
N VAL A 110 -31.32 -10.49 0.41
CA VAL A 110 -31.37 -10.55 1.87
C VAL A 110 -32.80 -10.77 2.34
N THR A 111 -32.95 -11.64 3.33
CA THR A 111 -34.25 -12.04 3.87
C THR A 111 -34.81 -11.01 4.86
N THR A 112 -33.96 -10.20 5.49
CA THR A 112 -34.36 -9.24 6.52
C THR A 112 -34.42 -7.82 5.96
N LYS A 113 -35.56 -7.14 6.16
CA LYS A 113 -35.77 -5.76 5.72
C LYS A 113 -34.74 -4.77 6.28
N TYR A 114 -34.14 -5.08 7.44
CA TYR A 114 -33.14 -4.24 8.09
C TYR A 114 -31.77 -4.23 7.40
N THR A 115 -31.41 -5.31 6.71
CA THR A 115 -30.11 -5.45 6.04
C THR A 115 -30.13 -4.96 4.60
N GLN A 116 -31.32 -4.71 4.04
CA GLN A 116 -31.48 -4.04 2.76
C GLN A 116 -30.90 -2.63 2.82
N GLY A 117 -30.12 -2.25 1.80
CA GLY A 117 -29.40 -0.97 1.79
C GLY A 117 -28.01 -1.03 2.41
N THR A 118 -27.53 -2.22 2.78
CA THR A 118 -26.15 -2.38 3.28
C THR A 118 -25.18 -2.53 2.11
N VAL A 119 -24.03 -1.88 2.21
CA VAL A 119 -22.95 -1.93 1.23
C VAL A 119 -21.68 -2.41 1.90
N MET A 120 -21.02 -3.37 1.28
CA MET A 120 -19.67 -3.79 1.64
C MET A 120 -18.68 -3.27 0.61
N ILE A 121 -17.69 -2.54 1.09
CA ILE A 121 -16.66 -1.90 0.30
C ILE A 121 -15.35 -2.58 0.64
N ASP A 122 -14.77 -3.28 -0.33
CA ASP A 122 -13.44 -3.87 -0.23
C ASP A 122 -12.45 -2.96 -0.93
N ILE A 123 -11.52 -2.39 -0.18
CA ILE A 123 -10.54 -1.43 -0.69
C ILE A 123 -9.16 -2.08 -0.69
N PHE A 124 -8.45 -1.91 -1.79
CA PHE A 124 -7.12 -2.43 -2.02
C PHE A 124 -6.18 -1.28 -2.36
N VAL A 125 -5.02 -1.27 -1.72
CA VAL A 125 -3.90 -0.37 -2.04
C VAL A 125 -2.68 -1.22 -2.33
N GLU A 126 -2.08 -1.01 -3.49
CA GLU A 126 -0.91 -1.76 -3.94
C GLU A 126 0.21 -0.81 -4.35
N TYR A 127 1.41 -1.07 -3.86
CA TYR A 127 2.62 -0.37 -4.30
C TYR A 127 3.20 -1.07 -5.52
N VAL A 128 3.37 -0.32 -6.60
CA VAL A 128 3.69 -0.88 -7.92
C VAL A 128 5.00 -0.35 -8.49
N ASP A 129 5.64 -1.19 -9.28
CA ASP A 129 6.74 -0.76 -10.15
C ASP A 129 6.15 -0.14 -11.42
N SER A 130 6.24 1.17 -11.49
CA SER A 130 5.68 1.97 -12.57
C SER A 130 6.30 1.73 -13.94
N LEU A 131 7.49 1.12 -13.99
CA LEU A 131 8.24 0.87 -15.22
C LEU A 131 7.92 -0.50 -15.83
N ASN A 132 7.38 -1.42 -15.04
CA ASN A 132 7.11 -2.79 -15.46
C ASN A 132 5.61 -3.08 -15.49
N LYS A 133 5.02 -3.01 -16.69
CA LYS A 133 3.65 -3.49 -16.95
C LYS A 133 3.66 -4.98 -17.29
N THR A 134 2.67 -5.69 -16.78
CA THR A 134 2.37 -7.08 -17.12
C THR A 134 1.76 -7.12 -18.53
N LYS A 135 1.72 -8.29 -19.18
CA LYS A 135 1.12 -8.46 -20.52
C LYS A 135 -0.34 -8.01 -20.65
N ASP A 136 -1.05 -7.88 -19.52
CA ASP A 136 -2.43 -7.40 -19.41
C ASP A 136 -2.54 -5.89 -19.07
N ASP A 137 -1.51 -5.09 -19.34
CA ASP A 137 -1.40 -3.66 -19.01
C ASP A 137 -1.53 -3.29 -17.51
N LYS A 138 -1.50 -4.28 -16.63
CA LYS A 138 -1.48 -4.08 -15.17
C LYS A 138 -0.06 -3.81 -14.69
N TYR A 139 0.13 -2.82 -13.82
CA TYR A 139 1.43 -2.58 -13.18
C TYR A 139 1.82 -3.76 -12.29
N LYS A 140 3.09 -4.17 -12.37
CA LYS A 140 3.62 -5.24 -11.52
C LYS A 140 3.79 -4.70 -10.10
N ILE A 141 3.39 -5.49 -9.10
CA ILE A 141 3.66 -5.17 -7.70
C ILE A 141 5.18 -5.07 -7.50
N SER A 142 5.64 -4.04 -6.80
CA SER A 142 7.08 -3.84 -6.61
C SER A 142 7.71 -5.00 -5.84
N GLU A 143 8.73 -5.63 -6.41
CA GLU A 143 9.52 -6.66 -5.74
C GLU A 143 10.38 -6.08 -4.60
N LYS A 144 10.71 -4.78 -4.69
CA LYS A 144 11.51 -4.06 -3.69
C LYS A 144 10.69 -3.72 -2.44
N TYR A 145 9.41 -3.38 -2.62
CA TYR A 145 8.49 -3.03 -1.54
C TYR A 145 7.12 -3.69 -1.81
N PRO A 146 6.89 -4.94 -1.37
CA PRO A 146 5.64 -5.65 -1.63
C PRO A 146 4.52 -5.19 -0.67
N VAL A 147 4.17 -3.91 -0.71
CA VAL A 147 3.07 -3.37 0.11
C VAL A 147 1.75 -3.62 -0.59
N ARG A 148 0.91 -4.43 0.05
CA ARG A 148 -0.48 -4.67 -0.32
C ARG A 148 -1.34 -4.56 0.92
N LEU A 149 -2.26 -3.61 0.89
CA LEU A 149 -3.16 -3.35 2.00
C LEU A 149 -4.58 -3.61 1.54
N HIS A 150 -5.36 -4.23 2.41
CA HIS A 150 -6.78 -4.46 2.21
C HIS A 150 -7.54 -3.96 3.44
N LYS A 151 -8.64 -3.26 3.20
CA LYS A 151 -9.59 -2.89 4.25
C LYS A 151 -11.00 -3.10 3.74
N ARG A 152 -11.82 -3.73 4.57
CA ARG A 152 -13.25 -3.89 4.34
C ARG A 152 -14.03 -2.95 5.23
N ILE A 153 -15.02 -2.28 4.65
CA ILE A 153 -15.97 -1.43 5.35
C ILE A 153 -17.37 -1.92 5.03
N ILE A 154 -18.24 -1.98 6.04
CA ILE A 154 -19.65 -2.29 5.88
C ILE A 154 -20.41 -1.07 6.38
N GLN A 155 -21.24 -0.51 5.52
CA GLN A 155 -22.03 0.67 5.84
C GLN A 155 -23.44 0.54 5.30
N LYS A 156 -24.40 1.07 6.04
CA LYS A 156 -25.77 1.23 5.58
C LYS A 156 -25.92 2.60 4.93
N ILE A 157 -26.54 2.62 3.76
CA ILE A 157 -26.95 3.82 3.01
C ILE A 157 -28.47 3.96 3.00
#